data_AF-A0A8C1NRC0-F1
#
_entry.id   AF-A0A8C1NRC0-F1
#
_cell.length_a   1.000
_cell.length_b   1.000
_cell.length_c   1.000
_cell.angle_alpha   90.00
_cell.angle_beta   90.00
_cell.angle_gamma   90.00
#
_symmetry.space_group_name_H-M   'P 1'
#
loop_
_entity.id
_entity.type
_entity.pdbx_description
1 polymer ?
#
loop_
_entity_poly.entity_id
_entity_poly.type
_entity_poly.pdbx_seq_one_letter_code
_entity_poly.pdbx_strand_id
1 'polypeptide(L)' 'MTKIYGGRKRNGVCPSHFSVGSKNVARKVLQALEGLKMVEKDPNGGRRLTPQGTRDLDRIAGQVSAASKKS' A
#
# COMPACT_ATOMS: atom_id res chain seq x y z
N MET A 1 -2.50 -6.02 -2.09
CA MET A 1 -1.94 -5.60 -0.79
C MET A 1 -1.34 -6.75 0.01
N THR A 2 -2.13 -7.70 0.50
CA THR A 2 -1.66 -8.72 1.47
C THR A 2 -0.56 -9.67 0.98
N LYS A 3 -0.38 -9.83 -0.33
CA LYS A 3 0.73 -10.59 -0.92
C LYS A 3 2.06 -9.82 -0.89
N ILE A 4 2.04 -8.51 -1.19
CA ILE A 4 3.24 -7.68 -1.24
C ILE A 4 3.79 -7.45 0.17
N TYR A 5 2.89 -7.15 1.11
CA TYR A 5 3.23 -6.98 2.54
C TYR A 5 3.12 -8.29 3.33
N GLY A 6 3.10 -9.43 2.62
CA GLY A 6 3.29 -10.74 3.22
C GLY A 6 4.78 -11.06 3.36
N GLY A 7 5.10 -12.25 3.84
CA GLY A 7 6.51 -12.61 4.00
C GLY A 7 6.71 -14.03 4.45
N ARG A 8 7.99 -14.36 4.69
CA ARG A 8 8.40 -15.68 5.17
C ARG A 8 7.97 -15.85 6.62
N LYS A 9 7.01 -16.74 6.88
CA LYS A 9 6.50 -17.02 8.23
C LYS A 9 7.40 -18.04 8.92
N ARG A 10 7.84 -17.70 10.13
CA ARG A 10 8.51 -18.64 11.02
C ARG A 10 7.47 -19.55 11.66
N ASN A 11 7.53 -20.85 11.38
CA ASN A 11 6.59 -21.88 11.88
C ASN A 11 7.17 -22.68 13.06
N GLY A 12 8.12 -22.11 13.80
CA GLY A 12 8.84 -22.82 14.87
C GLY A 12 9.83 -23.84 14.31
N VAL A 13 9.64 -25.12 14.63
CA VAL A 13 10.50 -26.23 14.20
C VAL A 13 10.29 -26.62 12.73
N CYS A 14 9.10 -26.36 12.17
CA CYS A 14 8.79 -26.65 10.78
C CYS A 14 9.43 -25.63 9.82
N PRO A 15 9.73 -26.02 8.56
CA PRO A 15 10.23 -25.10 7.55
C PRO A 15 9.37 -23.84 7.39
N SER A 16 10.05 -22.74 7.07
CA SER A 16 9.39 -21.47 6.86
C SER A 16 8.76 -21.40 5.47
N HIS A 17 7.50 -21.00 5.39
CA HIS A 17 6.77 -20.81 4.14
C HIS A 17 6.25 -19.38 4.02
N PHE A 18 5.94 -18.96 2.80
CA PHE A 18 5.32 -17.66 2.58
C PHE A 18 3.91 -17.62 3.20
N SER A 19 3.59 -16.51 3.86
CA SER A 19 2.24 -16.22 4.34
C SER A 19 1.84 -14.80 3.95
N VAL A 20 0.55 -14.64 3.65
CA VAL A 20 -0.02 -13.33 3.38
C VAL A 20 -0.16 -12.51 4.66
N GLY A 21 -0.03 -11.19 4.55
CA GLY A 21 -0.28 -10.27 5.67
C GLY A 21 -1.75 -10.22 6.10
N SER A 22 -2.02 -9.50 7.18
CA SER A 22 -3.38 -9.34 7.74
C SER A 22 -4.35 -8.74 6.72
N LYS A 23 -5.40 -9.49 6.39
CA LYS A 23 -6.45 -9.05 5.44
C LYS A 23 -7.29 -7.91 6.01
N ASN A 24 -7.59 -7.93 7.31
CA ASN A 24 -8.44 -6.93 7.93
C ASN A 24 -7.77 -5.55 7.96
N VAL A 25 -6.52 -5.50 8.41
CA VAL A 25 -5.76 -4.24 8.45
C VAL A 25 -5.57 -3.68 7.05
N ALA A 26 -5.13 -4.49 6.09
CA ALA A 26 -4.96 -4.06 4.70
C ALA A 26 -6.26 -3.50 4.08
N ARG A 27 -7.43 -4.08 4.41
CA ARG A 27 -8.72 -3.58 3.95
C ARG A 27 -9.08 -2.23 4.59
N LYS A 28 -8.93 -2.11 5.92
CA LYS A 28 -9.25 -0.88 6.65
C LYS A 28 -8.39 0.30 6.22
N VAL A 29 -7.11 0.08 5.95
CA VAL A 29 -6.22 1.12 5.42
C VAL A 29 -6.75 1.67 4.09
N LEU A 30 -7.16 0.79 3.18
CA LEU A 30 -7.71 1.21 1.89
C LEU A 30 -9.05 1.94 2.01
N GLN A 31 -9.91 1.54 2.96
CA GLN A 31 -11.16 2.25 3.26
C GLN A 31 -10.91 3.64 3.86
N ALA A 32 -9.91 3.78 4.73
CA ALA A 32 -9.52 5.07 5.29
C ALA A 32 -8.98 6.01 4.20
N LEU A 33 -8.12 5.51 3.30
CA LEU A 33 -7.62 6.29 2.16
C LEU A 33 -8.71 6.69 1.16
N GLU A 34 -9.75 5.86 1.03
CA GLU A 34 -10.96 6.20 0.26
C GLU A 34 -11.75 7.34 0.93
N GLY A 35 -11.91 7.30 2.25
CA GLY A 35 -12.50 8.41 3.01
C GLY A 35 -11.71 9.73 2.88
N LEU A 36 -10.39 9.65 2.73
CA LEU A 36 -9.50 10.79 2.48
C LEU A 36 -9.43 11.21 1.00
N LYS A 37 -10.20 10.56 0.10
CA LYS A 37 -10.24 10.82 -1.35
C LYS A 37 -8.90 10.65 -2.08
N MET A 38 -7.95 9.93 -1.47
CA MET A 38 -6.67 9.59 -2.10
C MET A 38 -6.82 8.44 -3.11
N VAL A 39 -7.77 7.54 -2.85
CA VAL A 39 -8.02 6.33 -3.62
C VAL A 39 -9.52 6.20 -3.83
N GLU A 40 -9.95 5.69 -4.98
CA GLU A 40 -11.35 5.43 -5.31
C GLU A 40 -11.59 3.98 -5.69
N LYS A 41 -12.84 3.55 -5.63
CA LYS A 41 -13.27 2.23 -6.09
C LYS A 41 -13.36 2.24 -7.62
N ASP A 42 -12.67 1.30 -8.27
CA ASP A 42 -12.74 1.17 -9.73
C ASP A 42 -13.99 0.35 -10.12
N PRO A 43 -14.72 0.72 -11.18
CA PRO A 43 -15.87 -0.04 -11.66
C PRO A 43 -15.52 -1.48 -12.09
N ASN A 44 -14.29 -1.73 -12.54
CA ASN A 44 -13.81 -3.07 -12.90
C ASN A 44 -13.33 -3.88 -11.68
N GLY A 45 -13.49 -3.32 -10.48
CA GLY A 45 -13.12 -3.93 -9.21
C GLY A 45 -11.79 -3.43 -8.66
N GLY A 46 -11.60 -3.66 -7.36
CA GLY A 46 -10.44 -3.15 -6.64
C GLY A 46 -10.54 -1.66 -6.35
N ARG A 47 -9.38 -1.00 -6.28
CA ARG A 47 -9.23 0.41 -5.93
C ARG A 47 -8.09 1.03 -6.73
N ARG A 48 -8.30 2.23 -7.25
CA ARG A 48 -7.37 3.00 -8.07
C ARG A 48 -7.09 4.35 -7.41
N LEU A 49 -5.92 4.93 -7.68
CA LEU A 49 -5.61 6.30 -7.29
C LEU A 49 -6.56 7.31 -7.94
N THR A 50 -7.02 8.29 -7.17
CA THR A 50 -7.76 9.43 -7.72
C THR A 50 -6.80 10.38 -8.45
N PRO A 51 -7.28 11.21 -9.38
CA PRO A 51 -6.45 12.24 -10.01
C PRO A 51 -5.81 13.20 -8.99
N GLN A 52 -6.53 13.49 -7.91
CA GLN A 52 -6.01 14.27 -6.79
C GLN A 52 -4.90 13.53 -6.04
N GLY A 53 -5.13 12.25 -5.69
CA GLY A 53 -4.15 11.43 -5.01
C GLY A 53 -2.85 11.29 -5.79
N THR A 54 -2.91 11.13 -7.12
CA THR A 54 -1.71 11.11 -7.98
C THR A 54 -0.92 12.40 -7.87
N ARG A 55 -1.59 13.56 -8.01
CA ARG A 55 -0.94 14.88 -7.92
C ARG A 55 -0.27 15.10 -6.56
N ASP A 56 -0.94 14.69 -5.48
CA ASP A 56 -0.43 14.89 -4.13
C ASP A 56 0.78 13.99 -3.85
N LEU A 57 0.75 12.74 -4.31
CA LEU A 57 1.90 11.84 -4.25
C LEU A 57 3.09 12.35 -5.06
N ASP A 58 2.87 12.85 -6.28
CA ASP A 58 3.94 13.38 -7.14
C ASP A 58 4.60 14.62 -6.53
N ARG A 59 3.80 15.51 -5.92
CA ARG A 59 4.32 16.69 -5.22
C ARG A 59 5.22 16.29 -4.05
N ILE A 60 4.78 15.32 -3.24
CA ILE A 60 5.56 14.81 -2.10
C ILE A 60 6.83 14.11 -2.60
N ALA A 61 6.74 13.32 -3.66
CA ALA A 61 7.89 12.65 -4.25
C ALA A 61 8.96 13.66 -4.73
N GLY A 62 8.54 14.78 -5.35
CA GLY A 62 9.44 15.87 -5.73
C GLY A 62 10.13 16.54 -4.54
N GLN A 63 9.41 16.74 -3.42
CA GLN A 63 9.99 17.27 -2.19
C GLN A 63 11.00 16.30 -1.57
N VAL A 64 10.67 15.01 -1.51
CA VAL A 64 11.55 13.97 -0.97
C VAL A 64 12.80 13.81 -1.83
N SER A 65 12.70 13.84 -3.16
CA SER A 65 13.86 13.73 -4.05
C SER A 65 14.80 14.92 -3.92
N ALA A 66 14.27 16.13 -3.74
CA ALA A 66 15.06 17.33 -3.47
C ALA A 66 15.76 17.26 -2.11
N ALA A 67 15.09 16.74 -1.08
CA ALA A 67 15.62 16.63 0.27
C ALA A 67 16.64 15.48 0.44
N SER A 68 16.46 14.38 -0.27
CA SER A 68 17.25 13.15 -0.18
C SER A 68 17.91 12.84 -1.53
N LYS A 69 18.84 13.68 -1.97
CA LYS A 69 19.83 13.26 -2.99
C LYS A 69 20.70 12.16 -2.37
N LYS A 70 20.29 10.90 -2.53
CA LYS A 70 21.16 9.75 -2.27
C LYS A 70 22.30 9.79 -3.28
N SER A 71 23.53 9.99 -2.81
CA SER A 71 24.76 9.79 -3.59
C SER A 71 24.96 8.31 -3.87
#